data_AF-A0A2D5PSJ0-F1
#
_entry.id   AF-A0A2D5PSJ0-F1
#
_cell.length_a   1.000
_cell.length_b   1.000
_cell.length_c   1.000
_cell.angle_alpha   90.00
_cell.angle_beta   90.00
_cell.angle_gamma   90.00
#
_symmetry.space_group_name_H-M   'P 1'
#
loop_
_entity.id
_entity.type
_entity.pdbx_description
1 polymer ?
#
loop_
_entity_poly.entity_id
_entity_poly.type
_entity_poly.pdbx_seq_one_letter_code
_entity_poly.pdbx_strand_id
1 'polypeptide(L)'
;MKKPNILRRSIMFIVDSWRVVMDVKYNPLKHIPDPSLQTYFMLILFTIWSVAFGLIAIFWLGFIGYNIMTSIIVHLSILIPLAFTNAVFVDAERDGEKWLKEWREEQSRYMIIKNRLKTKNLVLWNPYKEA
;
A
#
# COMPACT_ATOMS: atom_id res chain seq x y z
N MET A 1 -22.38 -2.06 15.46
CA MET A 1 -21.67 -1.52 14.27
C MET A 1 -21.39 -2.66 13.32
N LYS A 2 -21.72 -2.53 12.03
CA LYS A 2 -21.30 -3.52 11.02
C LYS A 2 -19.90 -3.15 10.55
N LYS A 3 -18.89 -3.89 11.00
CA LYS A 3 -17.51 -3.72 10.55
C LYS A 3 -17.42 -4.26 9.12
N PRO A 4 -16.74 -3.56 8.19
CA PRO A 4 -16.48 -4.13 6.87
C PRO A 4 -15.69 -5.43 7.01
N ASN A 5 -15.95 -6.37 6.11
CA ASN A 5 -15.24 -7.66 6.09
C ASN A 5 -13.72 -7.43 6.11
N ILE A 6 -13.01 -8.21 6.91
CA ILE A 6 -11.54 -8.13 7.07
C ILE A 6 -10.86 -8.25 5.70
N LEU A 7 -11.29 -9.19 4.86
CA LEU A 7 -10.72 -9.36 3.52
C LEU A 7 -10.89 -8.11 2.66
N ARG A 8 -12.10 -7.54 2.60
CA ARG A 8 -12.38 -6.31 1.85
C ARG A 8 -11.52 -5.15 2.34
N ARG A 9 -11.42 -5.00 3.66
CA ARG A 9 -10.59 -3.96 4.28
C ARG A 9 -9.10 -4.16 3.96
N SER A 10 -8.60 -5.39 4.00
CA SER A 10 -7.20 -5.70 3.67
C SER A 10 -6.90 -5.41 2.20
N ILE A 11 -7.78 -5.79 1.28
CA ILE A 11 -7.61 -5.51 -0.16
C ILE A 11 -7.58 -3.99 -0.42
N MET A 12 -8.54 -3.25 0.15
CA MET A 12 -8.57 -1.79 0.01
C MET A 12 -7.31 -1.14 0.59
N PHE A 13 -6.84 -1.63 1.74
CA PHE A 13 -5.58 -1.15 2.32
C PHE A 13 -4.37 -1.41 1.43
N ILE A 14 -4.26 -2.60 0.82
CA ILE A 14 -3.17 -2.95 -0.09
C ILE A 14 -3.19 -2.02 -1.31
N VAL A 15 -4.35 -1.84 -1.94
CA VAL A 15 -4.51 -0.98 -3.13
C VAL A 15 -4.22 0.48 -2.80
N ASP A 16 -4.75 1.00 -1.69
CA ASP A 16 -4.54 2.39 -1.30
C ASP A 16 -3.07 2.64 -0.92
N SER A 17 -2.43 1.70 -0.22
CA SER A 17 -0.99 1.78 0.10
C SER A 17 -0.12 1.74 -1.14
N TRP A 18 -0.42 0.83 -2.08
CA TRP A 18 0.25 0.75 -3.37
C TRP A 18 0.16 2.08 -4.11
N ARG A 19 -1.04 2.69 -4.17
CA ARG A 19 -1.23 3.99 -4.82
C ARG A 19 -0.42 5.09 -4.16
N VAL A 20 -0.33 5.14 -2.83
CA VAL A 20 0.50 6.15 -2.15
C VAL A 20 1.98 6.02 -2.54
N VAL A 21 2.48 4.79 -2.69
CA VAL A 21 3.89 4.54 -3.02
C VAL A 21 4.17 4.76 -4.51
N MET A 22 3.29 4.27 -5.37
CA MET A 22 3.52 4.20 -6.82
C MET A 22 2.99 5.41 -7.59
N ASP A 23 2.02 6.14 -7.05
CA ASP A 23 1.49 7.35 -7.70
C ASP A 23 2.47 8.51 -7.48
N VAL A 24 2.96 9.02 -8.61
CA VAL A 24 3.83 10.19 -8.72
C VAL A 24 3.28 11.38 -7.94
N LYS A 25 1.97 11.55 -7.82
CA LYS A 25 1.35 12.67 -7.12
C LYS A 25 1.60 12.66 -5.61
N TYR A 26 1.74 11.48 -5.01
CA TYR A 26 1.84 11.32 -3.55
C TYR A 26 3.23 10.89 -3.10
N ASN A 27 3.95 10.17 -3.96
CA ASN A 27 5.33 9.74 -3.81
C ASN A 27 6.30 10.91 -3.46
N PRO A 28 7.30 10.72 -2.57
CA PRO A 28 8.34 11.73 -2.30
C PRO A 28 9.06 12.29 -3.55
N LEU A 29 9.17 11.50 -4.61
CA LEU A 29 9.75 11.89 -5.89
C LEU A 29 8.87 12.89 -6.68
N LYS A 30 7.66 13.22 -6.22
CA LYS A 30 6.79 14.27 -6.80
C LYS A 30 7.46 15.64 -6.91
N HIS A 31 8.48 15.87 -6.10
CA HIS A 31 9.22 17.14 -6.06
C HIS A 31 10.18 17.30 -7.25
N ILE A 32 10.42 16.22 -8.01
CA ILE A 32 11.23 16.25 -9.21
C ILE A 32 10.29 16.57 -10.38
N PRO A 33 10.53 17.67 -11.12
CA PRO A 33 9.61 18.13 -12.17
C PRO A 33 9.66 17.28 -13.45
N ASP A 34 10.73 16.52 -13.67
CA ASP A 34 10.90 15.66 -14.86
C ASP A 34 10.48 14.20 -14.57
N PRO A 35 9.44 13.67 -15.25
CA PRO A 35 9.00 12.28 -15.11
C PRO A 35 10.09 11.25 -15.44
N SER A 36 10.99 11.54 -16.38
CA SER A 36 12.04 10.61 -16.78
C SER A 36 13.02 10.33 -15.62
N LEU A 37 13.49 11.41 -14.97
CA LEU A 37 14.34 11.32 -13.78
C LEU A 37 13.64 10.60 -12.63
N GLN A 38 12.34 10.81 -12.45
CA GLN A 38 11.56 10.11 -11.44
C GLN A 38 11.54 8.59 -11.68
N THR A 39 11.28 8.14 -12.91
CA THR A 39 11.33 6.71 -13.27
C THR A 39 12.73 6.14 -13.06
N TYR A 40 13.77 6.90 -13.39
CA TYR A 40 15.16 6.48 -13.18
C TYR A 40 15.47 6.21 -11.70
N PHE A 41 15.05 7.10 -10.78
CA PHE A 41 15.23 6.89 -9.34
C PHE A 41 14.43 5.68 -8.83
N MET A 42 13.19 5.49 -9.32
CA MET A 42 12.39 4.31 -8.98
C MET A 42 13.07 3.01 -9.43
N LEU A 43 13.68 2.99 -10.61
CA LEU A 43 14.39 1.83 -11.15
C LEU A 43 15.66 1.50 -10.35
N ILE A 44 16.44 2.53 -9.99
CA ILE A 44 17.62 2.35 -9.13
C ILE A 44 17.20 1.77 -7.78
N LEU A 45 16.19 2.36 -7.14
CA LEU A 45 15.69 1.91 -5.85
C LEU A 45 15.23 0.45 -5.92
N PHE A 46 14.45 0.09 -6.95
CA PHE A 46 14.03 -1.29 -7.21
C PHE A 46 15.24 -2.24 -7.34
N THR A 47 16.26 -1.84 -8.09
CA THR A 47 17.47 -2.66 -8.30
C THR A 47 18.24 -2.90 -7.00
N ILE A 48 18.44 -1.87 -6.18
CA ILE A 48 19.12 -1.98 -4.88
C ILE A 48 18.35 -2.92 -3.95
N TRP A 49 17.03 -2.77 -3.87
CA TRP A 49 16.20 -3.64 -3.05
C TRP A 49 16.21 -5.08 -3.54
N SER A 50 16.17 -5.32 -4.86
CA SER A 50 16.27 -6.68 -5.40
C SER A 50 17.60 -7.36 -5.05
N VAL A 51 18.72 -6.64 -5.11
CA VAL A 51 20.02 -7.15 -4.66
C VAL A 51 19.99 -7.46 -3.16
N ALA A 52 19.49 -6.53 -2.33
CA ALA A 52 19.42 -6.72 -0.88
C ALA A 52 18.58 -7.93 -0.48
N PHE A 53 17.38 -8.08 -1.07
CA PHE A 53 16.53 -9.25 -0.82
C PHE A 53 17.15 -10.55 -1.32
N GLY A 54 17.88 -10.51 -2.45
CA GLY A 54 18.64 -11.66 -2.95
C GLY A 54 19.71 -12.13 -1.97
N LEU A 55 20.48 -11.19 -1.38
CA LEU A 55 21.48 -11.50 -0.37
C LEU A 55 20.84 -12.07 0.91
N ILE A 56 19.74 -11.49 1.39
CA ILE A 56 19.00 -12.02 2.55
C ILE A 56 18.49 -13.45 2.26
N ALA A 57 17.94 -13.72 1.07
CA ALA A 57 17.45 -15.04 0.71
C ALA A 57 18.55 -16.11 0.72
N ILE A 58 19.74 -15.77 0.22
CA ILE A 58 20.92 -16.66 0.22
C ILE A 58 21.41 -16.90 1.65
N PHE A 59 21.72 -15.84 2.38
CA PHE A 59 22.49 -15.94 3.64
C PHE A 59 21.63 -16.24 4.86
N TRP A 60 20.35 -15.86 4.85
CA TRP A 60 19.47 -16.00 6.02
C TRP A 60 18.34 -17.01 5.82
N LEU A 61 17.77 -17.12 4.61
CA LEU A 61 16.68 -18.07 4.35
C LEU A 61 17.17 -19.42 3.82
N GLY A 62 18.47 -19.57 3.57
CA GLY A 62 19.08 -20.84 3.19
C GLY A 62 18.61 -21.39 1.85
N PHE A 63 18.24 -20.52 0.90
CA PHE A 63 17.93 -20.95 -0.47
C PHE A 63 19.22 -21.42 -1.17
N ILE A 64 19.57 -22.69 -0.98
CA ILE A 64 20.68 -23.35 -1.69
C ILE A 64 20.33 -23.40 -3.18
N GLY A 65 21.14 -22.74 -4.03
CA GLY A 65 20.89 -22.61 -5.47
C GLY A 65 20.15 -21.33 -5.90
N TYR A 66 20.04 -20.34 -5.01
CA TYR A 66 19.47 -19.03 -5.37
C TYR A 66 20.38 -18.31 -6.37
N ASN A 67 19.95 -18.27 -7.63
CA ASN A 67 20.60 -17.53 -8.71
C ASN A 67 19.75 -16.33 -9.13
N ILE A 68 20.30 -15.49 -10.02
CA ILE A 68 19.63 -14.27 -10.50
C ILE A 68 18.25 -14.58 -11.09
N MET A 69 18.10 -15.71 -11.81
CA MET A 69 16.81 -16.10 -12.40
C MET A 69 15.76 -16.42 -11.35
N THR A 70 16.11 -17.21 -10.32
CA THR A 70 15.23 -17.48 -9.18
C THR A 70 14.81 -16.18 -8.50
N SER A 71 15.74 -15.23 -8.35
CA SER A 71 15.44 -13.92 -7.77
C SER A 71 14.41 -13.14 -8.60
N ILE A 72 14.60 -13.05 -9.92
CA ILE A 72 13.66 -12.36 -10.82
C ILE A 72 12.26 -12.98 -10.72
N ILE A 73 12.15 -14.31 -10.73
CA ILE A 73 10.86 -15.01 -10.63
C ILE A 73 10.16 -14.69 -9.30
N VAL A 74 10.88 -14.70 -8.18
CA VAL A 74 10.32 -14.37 -6.86
C VAL A 74 9.83 -12.92 -6.79
N HIS A 75 10.55 -11.98 -7.42
CA HIS A 75 10.09 -10.59 -7.46
C HIS A 75 8.85 -10.43 -8.35
N LEU A 76 8.86 -11.04 -9.54
CA LEU A 76 7.72 -11.00 -10.46
C LEU A 76 6.47 -11.67 -9.89
N SER A 77 6.62 -12.76 -9.13
CA SER A 77 5.48 -13.45 -8.50
C SER A 77 4.77 -12.60 -7.45
N ILE A 78 5.42 -11.56 -6.92
CA ILE A 78 4.82 -10.57 -6.01
C ILE A 78 4.33 -9.34 -6.79
N LEU A 79 5.17 -8.79 -7.68
CA LEU A 79 4.85 -7.57 -8.42
C LEU A 79 3.68 -7.74 -9.39
N ILE A 80 3.61 -8.86 -10.12
CA ILE A 80 2.57 -9.08 -11.13
C ILE A 80 1.19 -9.14 -10.48
N PRO A 81 0.92 -9.95 -9.43
CA PRO A 81 -0.39 -9.95 -8.79
C PRO A 81 -0.77 -8.61 -8.14
N LEU A 82 0.21 -7.88 -7.58
CA LEU A 82 -0.04 -6.55 -7.01
C LEU A 82 -0.45 -5.55 -8.10
N ALA A 83 0.30 -5.49 -9.21
CA ALA A 83 -0.01 -4.63 -10.35
C ALA A 83 -1.35 -5.00 -10.98
N PHE A 84 -1.62 -6.29 -11.16
CA PHE A 84 -2.90 -6.79 -11.67
C PHE A 84 -4.07 -6.39 -10.76
N THR A 85 -3.91 -6.55 -9.44
CA THR A 85 -4.93 -6.10 -8.47
C THR A 85 -5.18 -4.61 -8.63
N ASN A 86 -4.14 -3.77 -8.62
CA ASN A 86 -4.33 -2.33 -8.80
C ASN A 86 -4.99 -1.99 -10.16
N ALA A 87 -4.63 -2.69 -11.24
CA ALA A 87 -5.21 -2.49 -12.57
C ALA A 87 -6.72 -2.77 -12.58
N VAL A 88 -7.17 -3.87 -11.95
CA VAL A 88 -8.61 -4.18 -11.81
C VAL A 88 -9.35 -3.04 -11.11
N PHE A 89 -8.76 -2.45 -10.06
CA PHE A 89 -9.37 -1.32 -9.37
C PHE A 89 -9.36 -0.04 -10.20
N VAL A 90 -8.30 0.25 -10.95
CA VAL A 90 -8.24 1.41 -11.86
C VAL A 90 -9.27 1.28 -12.97
N ASP A 91 -9.42 0.09 -13.55
CA ASP A 91 -10.41 -0.21 -14.57
C ASP A 91 -11.83 -0.04 -14.03
N ALA A 92 -12.10 -0.58 -12.84
CA ALA A 92 -13.38 -0.41 -12.15
C ALA A 92 -13.68 1.07 -11.78
N GLU A 93 -12.65 1.88 -11.46
CA GLU A 93 -12.82 3.32 -11.22
C GLU A 93 -13.16 4.09 -12.50
N ARG A 94 -12.53 3.73 -13.62
CA ARG A 94 -12.80 4.33 -14.93
C ARG A 94 -14.23 4.02 -15.39
N ASP A 95 -14.66 2.78 -15.22
CA ASP A 95 -15.96 2.31 -15.68
C ASP A 95 -17.08 2.61 -14.67
N GLY A 96 -16.71 3.09 -13.47
CA GLY A 96 -17.65 3.57 -12.46
C GLY A 96 -18.43 2.45 -11.77
N GLU A 97 -17.79 1.30 -11.60
CA GLU A 97 -18.38 0.06 -11.10
C GLU A 97 -19.09 0.21 -9.75
N LYS A 98 -20.29 -0.39 -9.65
CA LYS A 98 -21.16 -0.22 -8.48
C LYS A 98 -20.56 -0.83 -7.21
N TRP A 99 -19.98 -2.03 -7.33
CA TRP A 99 -19.39 -2.74 -6.19
C TRP A 99 -18.27 -1.95 -5.52
N LEU A 100 -17.49 -1.21 -6.31
CA LEU A 100 -16.38 -0.40 -5.80
C LEU A 100 -16.89 0.84 -5.06
N LYS A 101 -17.91 1.51 -5.62
CA LYS A 101 -18.57 2.65 -4.97
C LYS A 101 -19.14 2.24 -3.61
N GLU A 102 -19.84 1.11 -3.55
CA GLU A 102 -20.38 0.55 -2.30
C GLU A 102 -19.27 0.24 -1.29
N TRP A 103 -18.16 -0.35 -1.72
CA TRP A 103 -17.01 -0.63 -0.84
C TRP A 103 -16.38 0.64 -0.29
N ARG A 104 -16.19 1.67 -1.13
CA ARG A 104 -15.65 2.98 -0.70
C ARG A 104 -16.58 3.67 0.28
N GLU A 105 -17.89 3.58 0.07
CA GLU A 105 -18.89 4.14 0.98
C GLU A 105 -18.92 3.41 2.33
N GLU A 106 -18.87 2.07 2.32
CA GLU A 106 -18.82 1.24 3.53
C GLU A 106 -17.58 1.58 4.38
N GLN A 107 -16.40 1.67 3.76
CA GLN A 107 -15.16 2.09 4.44
C GLN A 107 -15.29 3.50 5.02
N SER A 108 -15.80 4.46 4.26
CA SER A 108 -15.94 5.86 4.69
C SER A 108 -16.86 6.00 5.90
N ARG A 109 -18.03 5.35 5.85
CA ARG A 109 -18.98 5.31 6.98
C ARG A 109 -18.33 4.66 8.22
N TYR A 110 -17.61 3.56 8.04
CA TYR A 110 -16.89 2.90 9.14
C TYR A 110 -15.85 3.81 9.79
N MET A 111 -15.04 4.53 8.99
CA MET A 111 -14.01 5.43 9.51
C MET A 111 -14.60 6.61 10.30
N ILE A 112 -15.69 7.21 9.81
CA ILE A 112 -16.38 8.30 10.53
C ILE A 112 -16.84 7.84 11.91
N ILE A 113 -17.53 6.69 11.98
CA ILE A 113 -18.04 6.17 13.26
C ILE A 113 -16.89 5.80 14.19
N LYS A 114 -15.85 5.13 13.68
CA LYS A 114 -14.65 4.78 14.46
C LYS A 114 -13.99 6.03 15.05
N ASN A 115 -13.83 7.09 14.27
CA ASN A 115 -13.24 8.34 14.74
C ASN A 115 -14.11 9.03 15.79
N ARG A 116 -15.44 9.05 15.62
CA ARG A 116 -16.38 9.57 16.63
C ARG A 116 -16.32 8.81 17.96
N LEU A 117 -16.18 7.48 17.90
CA LEU A 117 -16.02 6.67 19.11
C LEU A 117 -14.67 6.91 19.78
N LYS A 118 -13.60 7.05 18.98
CA LYS A 118 -12.28 7.42 19.49
C LYS A 118 -12.36 8.75 20.24
N THR A 119 -12.97 9.78 19.65
CA THR A 119 -13.10 11.12 20.28
C THR A 119 -13.95 11.13 21.53
N LYS A 120 -15.02 10.32 21.61
CA LYS A 120 -15.83 10.20 22.83
C LYS A 120 -15.04 9.64 24.02
N ASN A 121 -14.05 8.78 23.75
CA ASN A 121 -13.20 8.17 24.76
C ASN A 121 -11.93 8.98 25.04
N LEU A 122 -11.73 10.15 24.41
CA LEU A 122 -10.61 11.03 24.73
C LEU A 122 -10.93 11.80 26.01
N VAL A 123 -10.19 11.51 27.08
CA VAL A 123 -10.16 12.36 28.27
C VAL A 123 -9.15 13.48 27.99
N LEU A 124 -9.61 14.73 27.97
CA LEU A 124 -8.72 15.88 27.89
C LEU A 124 -7.97 16.00 29.23
N TRP A 125 -6.66 15.81 29.21
CA TRP A 125 -5.82 16.01 30.40
C TRP A 125 -5.86 17.49 30.80
N ASN A 126 -6.20 17.77 32.06
CA ASN A 126 -6.27 19.12 32.61
C ASN A 126 -5.15 19.30 33.66
N PRO A 127 -4.09 20.07 33.36
CA PRO A 127 -2.97 20.31 34.29
C PRO A 127 -3.38 21.01 35.59
N TYR A 128 -4.50 21.72 35.60
CA TYR A 128 -4.97 22.53 36.72
C TYR A 128 -6.00 21.83 37.60
N LYS A 129 -6.28 20.54 37.36
CA LYS A 129 -7.32 19.79 38.07
C LYS A 129 -6.88 19.29 39.46
N GLU A 130 -5.58 19.22 39.70
CA GLU A 130 -4.97 18.70 40.95
C GLU A 130 -4.11 19.75 41.68
N ALA A 131 -4.20 21.03 41.30
CA ALA A 131 -3.49 22.15 41.92
C ALA A 131 -4.42 23.02 42.78
#